data_AF-A0A0M8QS50-F1
#
_entry.id   AF-A0A0M8QS50-F1
#
_cell.length_a   1.000
_cell.length_b   1.000
_cell.length_c   1.000
_cell.angle_alpha   90.00
_cell.angle_beta   90.00
_cell.angle_gamma   90.00
#
_symmetry.space_group_name_H-M   'P 1'
#
loop_
_entity.id
_entity.type
_entity.pdbx_description
1 polymer ?
#
loop_
_entity_poly.entity_id
_entity_poly.type
_entity_poly.pdbx_seq_one_letter_code
_entity_poly.pdbx_strand_id
1 'polypeptide(L)'
;MPDGPLYVPVRPEHGYFVTCFFRTPSGRRTAVAFTTSVRLLAALGRDHPWIRLSAAALRSLTAPLGCALTVDPRSTARPLRPPRAAAPPRRPRKDARPRR
;
A
#
# COMPACT_ATOMS: atom_id res chain seq x y z
N MET A 1 -7.98 -23.47 -7.65
CA MET A 1 -8.00 -22.00 -7.39
C MET A 1 -8.09 -21.81 -5.89
N PRO A 2 -7.63 -20.70 -5.28
CA PRO A 2 -7.93 -20.47 -3.86
C PRO A 2 -9.45 -20.38 -3.69
N ASP A 3 -10.04 -21.32 -2.95
CA ASP A 3 -11.49 -21.38 -2.65
C ASP A 3 -11.90 -20.45 -1.51
N GLY A 4 -10.93 -19.87 -0.81
CA GLY A 4 -11.13 -18.91 0.26
C GLY A 4 -11.17 -17.44 -0.21
N PRO A 5 -11.73 -16.53 0.60
CA PRO A 5 -11.71 -15.10 0.31
C PRO A 5 -10.28 -14.57 0.29
N LEU A 6 -9.99 -13.75 -0.72
CA LEU A 6 -8.73 -13.04 -0.87
C LEU A 6 -8.81 -11.68 -0.15
N TYR A 7 -7.66 -11.25 0.34
CA TYR A 7 -7.44 -9.94 0.94
C TYR A 7 -7.02 -8.98 -0.18
N VAL A 8 -7.86 -8.00 -0.48
CA VAL A 8 -7.69 -7.09 -1.63
C VAL A 8 -7.40 -5.69 -1.11
N PRO A 9 -6.27 -5.07 -1.52
CA PRO A 9 -5.92 -3.71 -1.14
C PRO A 9 -6.87 -2.70 -1.78
N VAL A 10 -7.29 -1.72 -0.99
CA VAL A 10 -8.21 -0.67 -1.41
C VAL A 10 -7.74 0.68 -0.94
N ARG A 11 -8.21 1.72 -1.63
CA ARG A 11 -8.15 3.10 -1.17
C ARG A 11 -9.54 3.54 -0.71
N PRO A 12 -9.68 4.05 0.52
CA PRO A 12 -10.92 4.70 0.93
C PRO A 12 -11.09 6.00 0.14
N GLU A 13 -12.26 6.21 -0.43
CA GLU A 13 -12.66 7.41 -1.18
C GLU A 13 -14.09 7.74 -0.80
N HIS A 14 -14.36 8.91 -0.21
CA HIS A 14 -15.70 9.47 0.10
C HIS A 14 -16.85 8.44 0.25
N GLY A 15 -16.74 7.53 1.24
CA GLY A 15 -17.80 6.56 1.58
C GLY A 15 -17.76 5.22 0.82
N TYR A 16 -16.82 5.03 -0.09
CA TYR A 16 -16.60 3.78 -0.82
C TYR A 16 -15.12 3.36 -0.81
N PHE A 17 -14.87 2.13 -1.27
CA PHE A 17 -13.53 1.57 -1.41
C PHE A 17 -13.21 1.35 -2.89
N VAL A 18 -12.06 1.84 -3.32
CA VAL A 18 -11.57 1.67 -4.68
C VAL A 18 -10.43 0.66 -4.69
N THR A 19 -10.55 -0.39 -5.49
CA THR A 19 -9.50 -1.41 -5.64
C THR A 19 -8.20 -0.79 -6.14
N CYS A 20 -7.09 -1.08 -5.47
CA CYS A 20 -5.77 -0.63 -5.89
C CYS A 20 -5.22 -1.50 -7.03
N PHE A 21 -4.79 -0.85 -8.11
CA PHE A 21 -4.06 -1.50 -9.19
C PHE A 21 -2.59 -1.13 -9.13
N PHE A 22 -1.74 -2.13 -9.29
CA PHE A 22 -0.28 -1.99 -9.26
C PHE A 22 0.29 -2.15 -10.67
N ARG A 23 1.57 -1.83 -10.79
CA ARG A 23 2.32 -2.06 -12.03
C ARG A 23 3.32 -3.18 -11.81
N THR A 24 3.36 -4.10 -12.76
CA THR A 24 4.42 -5.11 -12.86
C THR A 24 5.74 -4.43 -13.27
N PRO A 25 6.91 -5.08 -13.08
CA PRO A 25 8.19 -4.55 -13.56
C PRO A 25 8.21 -4.24 -15.07
N SER A 26 7.40 -4.94 -15.87
CA SER A 26 7.22 -4.68 -17.30
C SER A 26 6.21 -3.56 -17.61
N GLY A 27 5.71 -2.85 -16.59
CA GLY A 27 4.80 -1.72 -16.74
C GLY A 27 3.32 -2.08 -16.91
N ARG A 28 2.97 -3.36 -17.03
CA ARG A 28 1.58 -3.82 -17.16
C ARG A 28 0.81 -3.61 -15.86
N ARG A 29 -0.44 -3.17 -15.97
CA ARG A 29 -1.35 -2.99 -14.84
C ARG A 29 -1.87 -4.34 -14.35
N THR A 30 -1.82 -4.56 -13.04
CA THR A 30 -2.30 -5.78 -12.38
C THR A 30 -3.13 -5.44 -11.16
N ALA A 31 -4.22 -6.17 -10.94
CA ALA A 31 -4.83 -6.26 -9.63
C ALA A 31 -3.96 -7.18 -8.76
N VAL A 32 -3.84 -6.84 -7.48
CA VAL A 32 -3.10 -7.63 -6.50
C VAL A 32 -4.08 -8.12 -5.46
N ALA A 33 -3.92 -9.37 -5.02
CA ALA A 33 -4.65 -9.93 -3.92
C ALA A 33 -3.75 -10.85 -3.10
N PHE A 34 -4.10 -11.06 -1.83
CA PHE A 34 -3.32 -11.89 -0.93
C PHE A 34 -4.20 -13.00 -0.36
N THR A 35 -3.61 -14.16 -0.10
CA THR A 35 -4.32 -15.28 0.54
C THR A 35 -4.48 -15.08 2.05
N THR A 36 -3.66 -14.22 2.65
CA THR A 36 -3.71 -13.89 4.09
C THR A 36 -3.52 -12.40 4.31
N SER A 37 -4.11 -11.86 5.38
CA SER A 37 -3.87 -10.48 5.80
C SER A 37 -2.40 -10.24 6.15
N VAL A 38 -1.73 -11.20 6.77
CA VAL A 38 -0.31 -11.08 7.14
C VAL A 38 0.58 -10.79 5.93
N ARG A 39 0.35 -11.47 4.80
CA ARG A 39 1.08 -11.22 3.55
C ARG A 39 0.78 -9.83 2.98
N LEU A 40 -0.47 -9.39 3.04
CA LEU A 40 -0.86 -8.04 2.62
C LEU A 40 -0.14 -6.97 3.42
N LEU A 41 -0.19 -7.07 4.76
CA LEU A 41 0.41 -6.08 5.66
C LEU A 41 1.95 -6.08 5.56
N ALA A 42 2.56 -7.25 5.32
CA ALA A 42 4.00 -7.34 5.07
C ALA A 42 4.41 -6.67 3.75
N ALA A 43 3.55 -6.70 2.73
CA ALA A 43 3.83 -6.11 1.42
C ALA A 43 3.52 -4.60 1.34
N LEU A 44 2.43 -4.16 1.96
CA LEU A 44 1.88 -2.80 1.79
C LEU A 44 1.95 -1.91 3.04
N GLY A 45 2.36 -2.48 4.17
CA GLY A 45 2.36 -1.80 5.47
C GLY A 45 1.13 -2.13 6.31
N ARG A 46 1.27 -1.95 7.63
CA ARG A 46 0.26 -2.37 8.63
C ARG A 46 -1.04 -1.55 8.57
N ASP A 47 -0.96 -0.31 8.09
CA ASP A 47 -2.09 0.61 8.03
C ASP A 47 -2.79 0.61 6.67
N HIS A 48 -2.37 -0.26 5.75
CA HIS A 48 -2.94 -0.29 4.41
C HIS A 48 -4.39 -0.84 4.44
N PRO A 49 -5.40 -0.09 3.97
CA PRO A 49 -6.78 -0.55 3.97
C PRO A 49 -7.01 -1.74 3.02
N TRP A 50 -7.86 -2.69 3.43
CA TRP A 50 -8.17 -3.87 2.63
C TRP A 50 -9.61 -4.37 2.86
N ILE A 51 -10.13 -5.12 1.89
CA ILE A 51 -11.42 -5.82 1.95
C ILE A 51 -11.24 -7.31 1.65
N ARG A 52 -12.28 -8.10 1.90
CA ARG A 52 -12.33 -9.52 1.52
C ARG A 52 -13.21 -9.70 0.29
N LEU A 53 -12.69 -10.35 -0.74
CA LEU A 53 -13.44 -10.70 -1.95
C LEU A 53 -13.15 -12.14 -2.35
N SER A 54 -14.13 -12.84 -2.91
CA SER A 54 -13.86 -14.14 -3.54
C SER A 54 -12.98 -13.93 -4.78
N ALA A 55 -12.19 -14.95 -5.13
CA ALA A 55 -11.38 -14.90 -6.34
C ALA A 55 -12.25 -14.70 -7.60
N ALA A 56 -13.47 -15.26 -7.61
CA ALA A 56 -14.42 -15.08 -8.70
C ALA A 56 -14.89 -13.61 -8.81
N ALA A 57 -15.34 -13.01 -7.70
CA ALA A 57 -15.80 -11.62 -7.69
C ALA A 57 -14.68 -10.67 -8.13
N LEU A 58 -13.46 -10.86 -7.62
CA LEU A 58 -12.33 -10.03 -8.01
C LEU A 58 -12.02 -10.16 -9.51
N ARG A 59 -12.05 -11.37 -10.08
CA ARG A 59 -11.87 -11.56 -11.53
C ARG A 59 -12.95 -10.85 -12.33
N SER A 60 -14.22 -10.94 -11.92
CA SER A 60 -15.32 -10.24 -12.59
C SER A 60 -15.13 -8.73 -12.58
N LEU A 61 -14.61 -8.16 -11.49
CA LEU A 61 -14.31 -6.72 -11.40
C LEU A 61 -13.12 -6.31 -12.28
N THR A 62 -12.12 -7.17 -12.45
CA THR A 62 -10.88 -6.84 -13.19
C THR A 62 -10.95 -7.18 -14.67
N ALA A 63 -11.80 -8.12 -15.08
CA ALA A 63 -11.98 -8.55 -16.46
C ALA A 63 -12.25 -7.40 -17.45
N PRO A 64 -13.21 -6.48 -17.20
CA PRO A 64 -13.47 -5.36 -18.13
C PRO A 64 -12.31 -4.37 -18.23
N LEU A 65 -11.37 -4.39 -17.29
CA LEU A 65 -10.23 -3.48 -17.26
C LEU A 65 -8.99 -4.06 -17.97
N GLY A 66 -9.08 -5.28 -18.51
CA GLY A 66 -7.96 -5.96 -19.16
C GLY A 66 -6.75 -6.22 -18.24
N CYS A 67 -6.96 -6.15 -16.93
CA CYS A 67 -5.90 -6.28 -15.93
C CYS A 67 -5.74 -7.73 -15.48
N ALA A 68 -4.50 -8.21 -15.43
CA ALA A 68 -4.20 -9.50 -14.82
C ALA A 68 -4.46 -9.46 -13.30
N LEU A 69 -4.81 -10.61 -12.72
CA LEU A 69 -4.89 -10.80 -11.27
C LEU A 69 -3.64 -11.54 -10.79
N THR A 70 -2.90 -10.91 -9.87
CA THR A 70 -1.72 -11.51 -9.22
C THR A 70 -2.06 -11.82 -7.77
N VAL A 71 -1.96 -13.10 -7.38
CA VAL A 71 -2.18 -13.55 -6.01
C VAL A 71 -0.84 -13.77 -5.30
N ASP A 72 -0.70 -13.24 -4.09
CA ASP A 72 0.51 -13.27 -3.28
C ASP A 72 1.78 -12.89 -4.09
N PRO A 73 1.83 -11.67 -4.64
CA PRO A 73 3.03 -11.23 -5.35
C PRO A 73 4.24 -11.38 -4.43
N ARG A 74 5.32 -11.97 -4.96
CA ARG A 74 6.61 -11.93 -4.28
C ARG A 74 7.03 -10.46 -4.21
N SER A 75 7.09 -9.89 -3.00
CA SER A 75 7.55 -8.53 -2.79
C SER A 75 8.97 -8.38 -3.34
N THR A 76 9.12 -7.75 -4.50
CA THR A 76 10.41 -7.33 -5.06
C THR A 76 10.86 -5.99 -4.50
N ALA A 77 10.06 -5.37 -3.62
CA ALA A 77 10.37 -4.08 -3.02
C ALA A 77 11.53 -4.21 -2.02
N ARG A 78 12.66 -3.59 -2.34
CA ARG A 78 13.74 -3.32 -1.39
C ARG A 78 13.16 -2.44 -0.27
N PRO A 79 13.40 -2.72 1.02
CA PRO A 79 12.85 -1.91 2.11
C PRO A 79 13.20 -0.43 1.92
N LEU A 80 12.19 0.43 1.80
CA LEU A 80 12.41 1.88 1.82
C LEU A 80 12.87 2.23 3.24
N ARG A 81 14.12 2.71 3.35
CA ARG A 81 14.68 3.19 4.61
C ARG A 81 13.78 4.34 5.10
N PRO A 82 13.31 4.32 6.36
CA PRO A 82 12.47 5.40 6.86
C PRO A 82 13.20 6.74 6.72
N PRO A 83 12.49 7.84 6.39
CA PRO A 83 13.11 9.15 6.29
C PRO A 83 13.77 9.47 7.64
N ARG A 84 15.08 9.74 7.61
CA ARG A 84 15.81 10.18 8.79
C ARG A 84 15.17 11.49 9.23
N ALA A 85 14.56 11.51 10.42
CA ALA A 85 14.01 12.73 10.99
C ALA A 85 15.08 13.82 10.93
N ALA A 86 14.77 14.92 10.24
CA ALA A 86 15.64 16.07 10.19
C ALA A 86 15.83 16.55 11.64
N ALA A 87 17.09 16.73 12.04
CA ALA A 87 17.41 17.26 13.36
C ALA A 87 16.66 18.59 13.58
N PRO A 88 16.09 18.84 14.77
CA PRO A 88 15.37 20.08 15.02
C PRO A 88 16.30 21.27 14.77
N PRO A 89 15.79 22.37 14.19
CA PRO A 89 16.61 23.55 13.93
C PRO A 89 17.20 24.05 15.25
N ARG A 90 18.53 24.20 15.30
CA ARG A 90 19.22 24.81 16.45
C ARG A 90 18.67 26.23 16.60
N ARG A 91 17.85 26.47 17.63
CA ARG A 91 17.39 27.82 17.99
C ARG A 91 18.62 28.73 18.13
N PRO A 92 18.66 29.90 17.47
CA PRO A 92 19.72 30.87 17.72
C PRO A 92 19.64 31.30 19.19
N ARG A 93 20.77 31.22 19.91
CA ARG A 93 20.92 31.80 21.25
C ARG A 93 20.71 33.30 21.14
N LYS A 94 19.51 33.77 21.52
CA LYS A 94 19.23 35.19 21.73
C LYS A 94 19.35 35.45 23.22
N ASP A 95 20.56 35.74 23.69
CA ASP A 95 20.92 36.45 24.93
C ASP A 95 22.46 36.64 24.86
N ALA A 96 23.02 37.83 24.74
CA ALA A 96 22.96 38.85 25.79
C ALA A 96 23.16 40.27 25.25
N ARG A 97 22.18 41.13 25.54
CA ARG A 97 22.35 42.55 25.93
C ARG A 97 21.20 42.78 26.91
N PRO A 98 21.33 43.47 28.08
CA PRO A 98 22.04 44.74 28.31
C PRO A 98 22.73 44.79 29.71
N ARG A 99 23.42 45.85 30.19
CA ARG A 99 22.98 47.22 30.54
C ARG A 99 24.17 48.09 31.00
N ARG A 100 23.97 49.41 30.84
CA ARG A 100 24.65 50.60 31.39
C ARG A 100 25.97 51.04 30.77
#